data_AF-A0A1F8F050-F1
#
_entry.id   AF-A0A1F8F050-F1
#
_cell.length_a   1.000
_cell.length_b   1.000
_cell.length_c   1.000
_cell.angle_alpha   90.00
_cell.angle_beta   90.00
_cell.angle_gamma   90.00
#
_symmetry.space_group_name_H-M   'P 1'
#
loop_
_entity.id
_entity.type
_entity.pdbx_description
1 polymer ?
#
loop_
_entity_poly.entity_id
_entity_poly.type
_entity_poly.pdbx_seq_one_letter_code
_entity_poly.pdbx_strand_id
1 'polypeptide(L)'
;MILSAIISVALAGLAVKYFLEFKKTRARITWREYAIGMAISPLVAVLVSWAGWSMAKNSKVNFNEYWNGWEVAAIKEYTQCTRDGSCRWEYDCDPYWVTVCHEECSGTGDDRSCHQVCHQEVRYHSCPYVNREYHFYVDTTLGRYTVATNVFPENPQANRWRTGHSIPQYIISNAGTGEPSFWLSVKDRCEANRPGPVTARKDYVNYILASERTLMKEYSSDIAEYQKSNLLPVLVNNVENLYYANKVYFVGLKSNNPVLWQNTIAYVNANLGYQLQGDLHLVVVKNDKIASNPDRYSLALKAYWQNKEVFGKNALSKNAIVVLVGTDGTTVSWSRAFTGMPLGNEKFIVVMRDGLKGLSLNPETLLGPLFSQRNGNTVFYPPGGGQPGPIQRIIWGIDDPATKFKRISMSGDDSQGGFLYLKNEIQPSAGQVWAILIIAFLISCGVWVWAANHYDPSEGVYNWRR
;
A
#
# COMPACT_ATOMS: atom_id res chain seq x y z
N MET A 1 -18.57 25.39 -4.39
CA MET A 1 -17.89 24.56 -5.41
C MET A 1 -18.62 24.60 -6.75
N ILE A 2 -19.92 24.29 -6.85
CA ILE A 2 -20.67 24.39 -8.12
C ILE A 2 -20.53 25.78 -8.76
N LEU A 3 -20.73 26.85 -7.97
CA LEU A 3 -20.53 28.23 -8.43
C LEU A 3 -19.09 28.49 -8.94
N SER A 4 -18.08 28.00 -8.21
CA SER A 4 -16.66 28.11 -8.59
C SER A 4 -16.36 27.37 -9.90
N ALA A 5 -16.94 26.18 -10.10
CA ALA A 5 -16.81 25.41 -11.33
C ALA A 5 -17.45 26.12 -12.52
N ILE A 6 -18.63 26.73 -12.34
CA ILE A 6 -19.30 27.54 -13.37
C ILE A 6 -18.45 28.77 -13.75
N ILE A 7 -17.86 29.43 -12.76
CA ILE A 7 -16.94 30.57 -12.99
C ILE A 7 -15.70 30.11 -13.76
N SER A 8 -15.12 28.95 -13.41
CA SER A 8 -13.99 28.37 -14.14
C SER A 8 -14.31 28.11 -15.62
N VAL A 9 -15.52 27.64 -15.95
CA VAL A 9 -15.97 27.46 -17.34
C VAL A 9 -16.07 28.78 -18.09
N ALA A 10 -16.63 29.81 -17.46
CA ALA A 10 -16.76 31.14 -18.06
C ALA A 10 -15.37 31.73 -18.37
N LEU A 11 -14.45 31.65 -17.41
CA LEU A 11 -13.08 32.11 -17.59
C LEU A 11 -12.34 31.31 -18.68
N ALA A 12 -12.58 30.00 -18.77
CA ALA A 12 -12.00 29.16 -19.83
C ALA A 12 -12.47 29.60 -21.22
N GLY A 13 -13.77 29.86 -21.40
CA GLY A 13 -14.32 30.32 -22.67
C GLY A 13 -13.81 31.71 -23.07
N LEU A 14 -13.68 32.63 -22.11
CA LEU A 14 -13.06 33.94 -22.35
C LEU A 14 -11.58 33.80 -22.74
N ALA A 15 -10.82 32.96 -22.04
CA ALA A 15 -9.41 32.74 -22.34
C ALA A 15 -9.22 32.16 -23.76
N VAL A 16 -10.03 31.18 -24.15
CA VAL A 16 -10.00 30.61 -25.51
C VAL A 16 -10.39 31.66 -26.55
N LYS A 17 -11.46 32.44 -26.31
CA LYS A 17 -11.88 33.52 -27.20
C LYS A 17 -10.75 34.53 -27.44
N TYR A 18 -10.15 35.08 -26.38
CA TYR A 18 -9.05 36.03 -26.49
C TYR A 18 -7.80 35.42 -27.15
N PHE A 19 -7.50 34.15 -26.86
CA PHE A 19 -6.37 33.46 -27.48
C PHE A 19 -6.55 33.28 -29.00
N LEU A 20 -7.74 32.84 -29.43
CA LEU A 20 -8.08 32.69 -30.86
C LEU A 20 -8.09 34.04 -31.59
N GLU A 21 -8.60 35.10 -30.96
CA GLU A 21 -8.57 36.46 -31.48
C GLU A 21 -7.14 37.00 -31.60
N PHE A 22 -6.29 36.79 -30.59
CA PHE A 22 -4.89 37.18 -30.61
C PHE A 22 -4.08 36.45 -31.70
N LYS A 23 -4.31 35.14 -31.86
CA LYS A 23 -3.65 34.31 -32.89
C LYS A 23 -4.24 34.49 -34.29
N LYS A 24 -5.28 35.31 -34.45
CA LYS A 24 -5.97 35.57 -35.73
C LYS A 24 -6.37 34.28 -36.47
N THR A 25 -6.79 33.25 -35.73
CA THR A 25 -7.23 31.98 -36.31
C THR A 25 -8.55 32.14 -37.08
N ARG A 26 -8.82 31.22 -38.03
CA ARG A 26 -10.10 31.17 -38.75
C ARG A 26 -11.27 30.81 -37.83
N ALA A 27 -11.04 29.93 -36.85
CA ALA A 27 -11.97 29.66 -35.77
C ALA A 27 -12.02 30.86 -34.81
N ARG A 28 -13.23 31.38 -34.54
CA ARG A 28 -13.51 32.46 -33.59
C ARG A 28 -14.78 32.13 -32.81
N ILE A 29 -14.84 32.58 -31.55
CA ILE A 29 -16.04 32.43 -30.71
C ILE A 29 -16.72 33.80 -30.63
N THR A 30 -17.92 33.93 -31.19
CA THR A 30 -18.73 35.14 -31.08
C THR A 30 -19.34 35.30 -29.68
N TRP A 31 -19.78 36.51 -29.31
CA TRP A 31 -20.46 36.72 -28.02
C TRP A 31 -21.78 35.94 -27.90
N ARG A 32 -22.47 35.70 -29.03
CA ARG A 32 -23.68 34.87 -29.09
C ARG A 32 -23.36 33.39 -28.86
N GLU A 33 -22.30 32.87 -29.49
CA GLU A 33 -21.82 31.50 -29.28
C GLU A 33 -21.28 31.28 -27.88
N TYR A 34 -20.59 32.27 -27.32
CA TYR A 34 -20.16 32.22 -25.92
C TYR A 34 -21.36 32.14 -24.97
N ALA A 35 -22.44 32.91 -25.22
CA ALA A 35 -23.66 32.83 -24.41
C ALA A 35 -24.37 31.47 -24.53
N ILE A 36 -24.39 30.86 -25.72
CA ILE A 36 -24.99 29.53 -25.94
C ILE A 36 -24.13 28.42 -25.32
N GLY A 37 -22.81 28.45 -25.52
CA GLY A 37 -21.88 27.48 -24.95
C GLY A 37 -21.86 27.53 -23.42
N MET A 38 -22.13 28.70 -22.82
CA MET A 38 -22.33 28.85 -21.38
C MET A 38 -23.57 28.11 -20.84
N ALA A 39 -24.49 27.63 -21.69
CA ALA A 39 -25.60 26.78 -21.26
C ALA A 39 -25.21 25.28 -21.14
N ILE A 40 -24.23 24.82 -21.93
CA ILE A 40 -23.86 23.40 -22.05
C ILE A 40 -22.57 23.08 -21.28
N SER A 41 -21.56 23.94 -21.39
CA SER A 41 -20.25 23.77 -20.76
C SER A 41 -20.26 23.67 -19.22
N PRO A 42 -21.22 24.27 -18.47
CA PRO A 42 -21.35 24.04 -17.03
C PRO A 42 -21.59 22.59 -16.64
N LEU A 43 -22.29 21.79 -17.47
CA LEU A 43 -22.54 20.38 -17.17
C LEU A 43 -21.24 19.59 -17.13
N VAL A 44 -20.32 19.86 -18.07
CA VAL A 44 -18.99 19.22 -18.11
C VAL A 44 -18.20 19.57 -16.86
N ALA A 45 -18.16 20.84 -16.47
CA ALA A 45 -17.43 21.22 -15.26
C ALA A 45 -18.07 20.70 -13.97
N VAL A 46 -19.40 20.58 -13.89
CA VAL A 46 -20.09 19.95 -12.77
C VAL A 46 -19.72 18.46 -12.69
N LEU A 47 -19.71 17.73 -13.81
CA LEU A 47 -19.32 16.32 -13.85
C LEU A 47 -17.85 16.11 -13.48
N VAL A 48 -16.94 16.90 -14.04
CA VAL A 48 -15.50 16.85 -13.70
C VAL A 48 -15.29 17.19 -12.23
N SER A 49 -15.99 18.21 -11.72
CA SER A 49 -15.89 18.60 -10.30
C SER A 49 -16.46 17.52 -9.38
N TRP A 50 -17.57 16.88 -9.75
CA TRP A 50 -18.16 15.77 -9.02
C TRP A 50 -17.23 14.54 -9.00
N ALA A 51 -16.69 14.16 -10.16
CA ALA A 51 -15.75 13.05 -10.29
C ALA A 51 -14.46 13.31 -9.48
N GLY A 52 -13.87 14.50 -9.66
CA GLY A 52 -12.68 14.93 -8.93
C GLY A 52 -12.91 15.00 -7.41
N TRP A 53 -14.07 15.47 -6.97
CA TRP A 53 -14.44 15.51 -5.56
C TRP A 53 -14.62 14.11 -4.97
N SER A 54 -15.27 13.20 -5.71
CA SER A 54 -15.40 11.80 -5.32
C SER A 54 -14.03 11.12 -5.19
N MET A 55 -13.15 11.31 -6.18
CA MET A 55 -11.77 10.80 -6.14
C MET A 55 -10.97 11.38 -4.97
N ALA A 56 -11.08 12.69 -4.74
CA ALA A 56 -10.39 13.36 -3.64
C ALA A 56 -10.86 12.84 -2.27
N LYS A 57 -12.17 12.65 -2.09
CA LYS A 57 -12.72 12.02 -0.88
C LYS A 57 -12.22 10.58 -0.72
N ASN A 58 -12.27 9.78 -1.79
CA ASN A 58 -11.81 8.39 -1.75
C ASN A 58 -10.30 8.28 -1.43
N SER A 59 -9.49 9.25 -1.89
CA SER A 59 -8.05 9.30 -1.56
C SER A 59 -7.78 9.51 -0.06
N LYS A 60 -8.70 10.20 0.64
CA LYS A 60 -8.58 10.55 2.06
C LYS A 60 -9.06 9.46 3.02
N VAL A 61 -9.88 8.52 2.54
CA VAL A 61 -10.42 7.41 3.34
C VAL A 61 -9.56 6.15 3.31
N ASN A 62 -8.58 6.08 2.42
CA ASN A 62 -7.71 4.90 2.32
C ASN A 62 -6.54 5.01 3.31
N PHE A 63 -6.43 4.01 4.17
CA PHE A 63 -5.36 3.82 5.15
C PHE A 63 -4.76 2.44 4.97
N ASN A 64 -3.64 2.19 5.63
CA ASN A 64 -2.89 0.97 5.51
C ASN A 64 -3.12 0.12 6.77
N GLU A 65 -3.48 -1.15 6.59
CA GLU A 65 -3.57 -2.14 7.67
C GLU A 65 -2.58 -3.27 7.44
N TYR A 66 -2.14 -3.89 8.53
CA TYR A 66 -1.37 -5.13 8.47
C TYR A 66 -2.31 -6.31 8.29
N TRP A 67 -1.99 -7.16 7.33
CA TRP A 67 -2.57 -8.49 7.18
C TRP A 67 -1.53 -9.50 7.57
N ASN A 68 -1.92 -10.50 8.36
CA ASN A 68 -1.03 -11.53 8.83
C ASN A 68 -1.51 -12.90 8.37
N GLY A 69 -0.57 -13.79 8.10
CA GLY A 69 -0.85 -15.11 7.56
C GLY A 69 0.37 -16.02 7.60
N TRP A 70 0.37 -17.05 6.77
CA TRP A 70 1.35 -18.13 6.82
C TRP A 70 2.01 -18.40 5.48
N GLU A 71 3.25 -18.87 5.53
CA GLU A 71 3.90 -19.52 4.39
C GLU A 71 3.12 -20.78 3.99
N VAL A 72 2.95 -20.96 2.68
CA VAL A 72 2.24 -22.11 2.11
C VAL A 72 3.20 -22.99 1.33
N ALA A 73 4.05 -22.43 0.46
CA ALA A 73 5.03 -23.21 -0.29
C ALA A 73 6.21 -22.36 -0.77
N ALA A 74 7.37 -23.00 -0.92
CA ALA A 74 8.51 -22.44 -1.63
C ALA A 74 8.51 -22.98 -3.07
N ILE A 75 8.32 -22.10 -4.05
CA ILE A 75 8.17 -22.45 -5.46
C ILE A 75 9.43 -22.08 -6.22
N LYS A 76 9.95 -23.03 -6.99
CA LYS A 76 11.07 -22.85 -7.91
C LYS A 76 10.59 -23.13 -9.31
N GLU A 77 10.63 -22.10 -10.15
CA GLU A 77 10.28 -22.17 -11.57
C GLU A 77 11.54 -21.85 -12.40
N TYR A 78 11.52 -22.21 -13.69
CA TYR A 78 12.60 -21.83 -14.60
C TYR A 78 12.07 -21.44 -15.97
N THR A 79 12.77 -20.51 -16.61
CA THR A 79 12.59 -20.17 -18.02
C THR A 79 13.67 -20.90 -18.81
N GLN A 80 13.27 -21.71 -19.80
CA GLN A 80 14.19 -22.28 -20.76
C GLN A 80 14.63 -21.18 -21.74
N CYS A 81 15.93 -20.95 -21.88
CA CYS A 81 16.44 -19.87 -22.73
C CYS A 81 16.57 -20.31 -24.19
N THR A 82 16.16 -19.42 -25.09
CA THR A 82 16.28 -19.56 -26.55
C THR A 82 16.88 -18.28 -27.12
N ARG A 83 17.41 -18.36 -28.35
CA ARG A 83 17.82 -17.16 -29.11
C ARG A 83 16.60 -16.26 -29.34
N ASP A 84 16.78 -14.96 -29.17
CA ASP A 84 15.73 -13.92 -29.21
C ASP A 84 14.54 -14.26 -28.27
N GLY A 85 14.85 -14.90 -27.14
CA GLY A 85 13.88 -15.47 -26.22
C GLY A 85 13.46 -14.52 -25.10
N SER A 86 12.94 -15.10 -24.03
CA SER A 86 12.45 -14.37 -22.85
C SER A 86 13.45 -14.34 -21.69
N CYS A 87 14.70 -14.77 -21.89
CA CYS A 87 15.70 -14.72 -20.82
C CYS A 87 16.23 -13.29 -20.67
N ARG A 88 16.57 -12.91 -19.45
CA ARG A 88 16.95 -11.53 -19.17
C ARG A 88 18.40 -11.25 -19.50
N TRP A 89 19.28 -12.21 -19.23
CA TRP A 89 20.72 -12.02 -19.34
C TRP A 89 21.20 -12.51 -20.69
N GLU A 90 21.38 -11.56 -21.59
CA GLU A 90 21.69 -11.81 -22.99
C GLU A 90 22.91 -10.99 -23.45
N TYR A 91 23.45 -11.37 -24.60
CA TYR A 91 24.48 -10.64 -25.32
C TYR A 91 24.23 -10.70 -26.83
N ASP A 92 24.72 -9.69 -27.54
CA ASP A 92 24.62 -9.61 -28.99
C ASP A 92 25.46 -10.72 -29.63
N CYS A 93 24.82 -11.57 -30.41
CA CYS A 93 25.42 -12.69 -31.11
C CYS A 93 25.00 -12.69 -32.59
N ASP A 94 25.65 -13.54 -33.39
CA ASP A 94 25.25 -13.90 -34.75
C ASP A 94 24.71 -12.72 -35.59
N PRO A 95 25.59 -11.96 -36.27
CA PRO A 95 25.13 -10.86 -37.11
C PRO A 95 24.23 -11.36 -38.24
N TYR A 96 23.17 -10.62 -38.53
CA TYR A 96 22.26 -10.86 -39.65
C TYR A 96 21.91 -9.55 -40.37
N TRP A 97 21.65 -9.65 -41.66
CA TRP A 97 21.33 -8.49 -42.50
C TRP A 97 19.83 -8.22 -42.49
N VAL A 98 19.45 -6.96 -42.27
CA VAL A 98 18.06 -6.49 -42.33
C VAL A 98 17.98 -5.33 -43.31
N THR A 99 16.96 -5.35 -44.16
CA THR A 99 16.65 -4.21 -45.02
C THR A 99 15.85 -3.20 -44.22
N VAL A 100 16.41 -2.01 -44.01
CA VAL A 100 15.75 -0.90 -43.32
C VAL A 100 15.47 0.18 -44.33
N CYS A 101 14.22 0.63 -44.34
CA CYS A 101 13.75 1.67 -45.24
C CYS A 101 13.35 2.89 -44.43
N HIS A 102 13.91 4.05 -44.77
CA HIS A 102 13.51 5.33 -44.21
C HIS A 102 13.04 6.25 -45.33
N GLU A 103 12.22 7.23 -44.95
CA GLU A 103 11.66 8.18 -45.89
C GLU A 103 12.59 9.39 -45.99
N GLU A 104 13.20 9.58 -47.15
CA GLU A 104 13.99 10.78 -47.45
C GLU A 104 13.11 11.75 -48.22
N CYS A 105 12.92 12.95 -47.65
CA CYS A 105 12.15 14.00 -48.29
C CYS A 105 13.07 15.14 -48.70
N SER A 106 12.98 15.53 -49.96
CA SER A 106 13.66 16.70 -50.51
C SER A 106 12.62 17.77 -50.87
N GLY A 107 12.97 19.04 -50.67
CA GLY A 107 12.08 20.19 -50.91
C GLY A 107 11.37 20.70 -49.64
N THR A 108 10.75 21.87 -49.73
CA THR A 108 9.97 22.50 -48.65
C THR A 108 8.59 22.93 -49.16
N GLY A 109 7.57 22.86 -48.32
CA GLY A 109 6.20 23.24 -48.70
C GLY A 109 5.53 22.23 -49.64
N ASP A 110 4.79 22.73 -50.64
CA ASP A 110 3.99 21.92 -51.57
C ASP A 110 4.86 21.12 -52.59
N ASP A 111 6.15 21.43 -52.71
CA ASP A 111 7.12 20.72 -53.56
C ASP A 111 7.86 19.59 -52.82
N ARG A 112 7.43 19.22 -51.60
CA ARG A 112 8.06 18.16 -50.82
C ARG A 112 7.78 16.80 -51.45
N SER A 113 8.77 16.26 -52.16
CA SER A 113 8.77 14.89 -52.64
C SER A 113 9.46 13.97 -51.64
N CYS A 114 8.75 12.97 -51.14
CA CYS A 114 9.32 11.94 -50.27
C CYS A 114 9.48 10.65 -51.07
N HIS A 115 10.65 10.02 -50.97
CA HIS A 115 10.89 8.71 -51.53
C HIS A 115 11.47 7.79 -50.46
N GLN A 116 11.09 6.52 -50.54
CA GLN A 116 11.56 5.51 -49.61
C GLN A 116 12.94 5.02 -50.06
N VAL A 117 13.95 5.25 -49.23
CA VAL A 117 15.31 4.77 -49.45
C VAL A 117 15.56 3.60 -48.52
N CYS A 118 15.96 2.46 -49.07
CA CYS A 118 16.26 1.26 -48.32
C CYS A 118 17.76 0.96 -48.36
N HIS A 119 18.33 0.59 -47.22
CA HIS A 119 19.71 0.13 -47.11
C HIS A 119 19.79 -1.14 -46.25
N GLN A 120 20.88 -1.88 -46.41
CA GLN A 120 21.16 -3.05 -45.56
C GLN A 120 21.81 -2.58 -44.27
N GLU A 121 21.26 -3.02 -43.14
CA GLU A 121 21.83 -2.81 -41.81
C GLU A 121 22.20 -4.17 -41.22
N VAL A 122 23.37 -4.27 -40.57
CA VAL A 122 23.72 -5.45 -39.77
C VAL A 122 23.07 -5.30 -38.40
N ARG A 123 22.24 -6.27 -38.03
CA ARG A 123 21.70 -6.41 -36.68
C ARG A 123 22.26 -7.68 -36.04
N TYR A 124 22.09 -7.79 -34.72
CA TYR A 124 22.56 -8.94 -33.96
C TYR A 124 21.39 -9.60 -33.26
N HIS A 125 21.44 -10.92 -33.18
CA HIS A 125 20.49 -11.68 -32.37
C HIS A 125 20.81 -11.50 -30.88
N SER A 126 19.79 -11.62 -30.04
CA SER A 126 20.00 -11.68 -28.59
C SER A 126 20.19 -13.12 -28.16
N CYS A 127 21.40 -13.47 -27.72
CA CYS A 127 21.72 -14.80 -27.22
C CYS A 127 21.82 -14.81 -25.70
N PRO A 128 21.19 -15.77 -25.01
CA PRO A 128 21.28 -15.87 -23.57
C PRO A 128 22.67 -16.35 -23.13
N TYR A 129 23.11 -15.94 -21.93
CA TYR A 129 24.37 -16.45 -21.35
C TYR A 129 24.26 -17.90 -20.87
N VAL A 130 23.10 -18.30 -20.36
CA VAL A 130 22.81 -19.63 -19.80
C VAL A 130 21.66 -20.30 -20.54
N ASN A 131 21.56 -21.64 -20.43
CA ASN A 131 20.47 -22.39 -21.05
C ASN A 131 19.12 -22.26 -20.31
N ARG A 132 19.13 -21.81 -19.05
CA ARG A 132 17.93 -21.59 -18.25
C ARG A 132 18.20 -20.57 -17.15
N GLU A 133 17.17 -19.81 -16.81
CA GLU A 133 17.17 -18.89 -15.67
C GLU A 133 16.08 -19.31 -14.67
N TYR A 134 16.38 -19.24 -13.37
CA TYR A 134 15.49 -19.65 -12.30
C TYR A 134 14.75 -18.46 -11.68
N HIS A 135 13.52 -18.74 -11.24
CA HIS A 135 12.68 -17.82 -10.50
C HIS A 135 12.23 -18.48 -9.21
N PHE A 136 12.36 -17.74 -8.11
CA PHE A 136 12.11 -18.21 -6.76
C PHE A 136 10.97 -17.40 -6.16
N TYR A 137 9.89 -18.08 -5.82
CA TYR A 137 8.69 -17.50 -5.22
C TYR A 137 8.37 -18.18 -3.89
N VAL A 138 7.67 -17.45 -3.04
CA VAL A 138 7.05 -17.98 -1.82
C VAL A 138 5.55 -17.75 -1.93
N ASP A 139 4.78 -18.83 -1.98
CA ASP A 139 3.34 -18.78 -1.87
C ASP A 139 2.95 -18.70 -0.40
N THR A 140 2.04 -17.79 -0.09
CA THR A 140 1.54 -17.53 1.27
C THR A 140 0.02 -17.45 1.26
N THR A 141 -0.60 -17.47 2.43
CA THR A 141 -2.05 -17.22 2.57
C THR A 141 -2.45 -15.78 2.19
N LEU A 142 -1.49 -14.88 1.98
CA LEU A 142 -1.71 -13.48 1.61
C LEU A 142 -1.43 -13.20 0.12
N GLY A 143 -0.88 -14.17 -0.62
CA GLY A 143 -0.47 -14.05 -2.02
C GLY A 143 0.93 -14.60 -2.26
N ARG A 144 1.38 -14.53 -3.52
CA ARG A 144 2.72 -14.94 -3.95
C ARG A 144 3.72 -13.79 -3.79
N TYR A 145 4.88 -14.08 -3.21
CA TYR A 145 5.99 -13.15 -3.05
C TYR A 145 7.17 -13.58 -3.92
N THR A 146 7.71 -12.64 -4.68
CA THR A 146 8.91 -12.86 -5.49
C THR A 146 10.15 -12.69 -4.62
N VAL A 147 10.96 -13.75 -4.49
CA VAL A 147 12.25 -13.70 -3.77
C VAL A 147 13.36 -13.27 -4.70
N ALA A 148 13.46 -13.92 -5.86
CA ALA A 148 14.44 -13.60 -6.89
C ALA A 148 13.95 -14.08 -8.26
N THR A 149 14.34 -13.38 -9.32
CA THR A 149 13.98 -13.74 -10.71
C THR A 149 15.20 -13.64 -11.60
N ASN A 150 15.20 -14.42 -12.67
CA ASN A 150 16.26 -14.44 -13.67
C ASN A 150 17.63 -14.81 -13.06
N VAL A 151 17.64 -15.74 -12.09
CA VAL A 151 18.85 -16.17 -11.37
C VAL A 151 19.54 -17.27 -12.14
N PHE A 152 20.86 -17.25 -12.18
CA PHE A 152 21.59 -18.32 -12.85
C PHE A 152 21.60 -19.64 -12.06
N PRO A 153 21.79 -20.78 -12.74
CA PRO A 153 22.10 -22.04 -12.07
C PRO A 153 23.31 -21.90 -11.14
N GLU A 154 23.42 -22.76 -10.12
CA GLU A 154 24.52 -22.74 -9.13
C GLU A 154 25.91 -22.78 -9.79
N ASN A 155 26.07 -23.56 -10.87
CA ASN A 155 27.25 -23.51 -11.72
C ASN A 155 26.89 -22.92 -13.10
N PRO A 156 26.94 -21.59 -13.26
CA PRO A 156 26.54 -20.92 -14.50
C PRO A 156 27.45 -21.29 -15.68
N GLN A 157 28.76 -21.45 -15.44
CA GLN A 157 29.72 -21.80 -16.49
C GLN A 157 29.51 -23.22 -17.03
N ALA A 158 29.01 -24.16 -16.23
CA ALA A 158 28.63 -25.48 -16.70
C ALA A 158 27.29 -25.50 -17.46
N ASN A 159 26.47 -24.45 -17.32
CA ASN A 159 25.14 -24.33 -17.93
C ASN A 159 25.10 -23.22 -19.01
N ARG A 160 26.25 -22.90 -19.59
CA ARG A 160 26.38 -21.94 -20.70
C ARG A 160 25.47 -22.32 -21.85
N TRP A 161 24.83 -21.33 -22.46
CA TRP A 161 24.09 -21.54 -23.69
C TRP A 161 25.03 -21.89 -24.87
N ARG A 162 26.18 -21.21 -24.96
CA ARG A 162 27.29 -21.56 -25.87
C ARG A 162 28.54 -21.96 -25.10
N THR A 163 29.03 -23.18 -25.35
CA THR A 163 30.25 -23.72 -24.72
C THR A 163 31.50 -22.87 -24.96
N GLY A 164 31.59 -22.21 -26.12
CA GLY A 164 32.73 -21.38 -26.50
C GLY A 164 32.72 -19.94 -25.97
N HIS A 165 31.68 -19.51 -25.24
CA HIS A 165 31.60 -18.13 -24.71
C HIS A 165 31.47 -18.18 -23.20
N SER A 166 32.51 -17.75 -22.49
CA SER A 166 32.47 -17.66 -21.03
C SER A 166 31.52 -16.56 -20.59
N ILE A 167 30.81 -16.81 -19.49
CA ILE A 167 29.94 -15.79 -18.92
C ILE A 167 30.83 -14.81 -18.14
N PRO A 168 30.77 -13.50 -18.41
CA PRO A 168 31.55 -12.54 -17.65
C PRO A 168 31.17 -12.54 -16.16
N GLN A 169 32.17 -12.42 -15.28
CA GLN A 169 31.93 -12.51 -13.84
C GLN A 169 30.96 -11.44 -13.32
N TYR A 170 30.97 -10.22 -13.91
CA TYR A 170 30.04 -9.17 -13.51
C TYR A 170 28.57 -9.52 -13.84
N ILE A 171 28.32 -10.28 -14.91
CA ILE A 171 26.97 -10.78 -15.24
C ILE A 171 26.56 -11.82 -14.19
N ILE A 172 27.46 -12.75 -13.84
CA ILE A 172 27.19 -13.77 -12.80
C ILE A 172 26.84 -13.09 -11.47
N SER A 173 27.63 -12.09 -11.06
CA SER A 173 27.39 -11.36 -9.81
C SER A 173 26.06 -10.60 -9.81
N ASN A 174 25.67 -10.04 -10.96
CA ASN A 174 24.41 -9.28 -11.07
C ASN A 174 23.17 -10.19 -11.16
N ALA A 175 23.29 -11.33 -11.84
CA ALA A 175 22.21 -12.33 -11.92
C ALA A 175 22.01 -13.07 -10.59
N GLY A 176 23.09 -13.22 -9.81
CA GLY A 176 23.12 -14.16 -8.69
C GLY A 176 23.16 -15.61 -9.17
N THR A 177 23.46 -16.52 -8.27
CA THR A 177 23.55 -17.96 -8.58
C THR A 177 22.87 -18.79 -7.50
N GLY A 178 22.28 -19.91 -7.91
CA GLY A 178 21.73 -20.91 -7.00
C GLY A 178 20.45 -20.47 -6.29
N GLU A 179 20.10 -21.21 -5.23
CA GLU A 179 18.87 -20.98 -4.47
C GLU A 179 19.11 -19.94 -3.37
N PRO A 180 18.31 -18.85 -3.28
CA PRO A 180 18.48 -17.85 -2.23
C PRO A 180 18.32 -18.43 -0.82
N SER A 181 19.16 -18.01 0.13
CA SER A 181 19.15 -18.50 1.52
C SER A 181 17.81 -18.31 2.23
N PHE A 182 17.14 -17.18 1.95
CA PHE A 182 15.79 -16.92 2.43
C PHE A 182 14.80 -17.97 1.92
N TRP A 183 14.82 -18.27 0.62
CA TRP A 183 13.92 -19.22 -0.02
C TRP A 183 14.16 -20.64 0.49
N LEU A 184 15.43 -21.03 0.66
CA LEU A 184 15.82 -22.31 1.30
C LEU A 184 15.23 -22.43 2.71
N SER A 185 15.33 -21.38 3.52
CA SER A 185 14.79 -21.39 4.88
C SER A 185 13.27 -21.56 4.91
N VAL A 186 12.55 -20.98 3.94
CA VAL A 186 11.10 -21.18 3.76
C VAL A 186 10.80 -22.61 3.34
N LYS A 187 11.55 -23.14 2.37
CA LYS A 187 11.42 -24.51 1.89
C LYS A 187 11.57 -25.50 3.04
N ASP A 188 12.65 -25.39 3.82
CA ASP A 188 12.91 -26.26 4.97
C ASP A 188 11.79 -26.22 6.01
N ARG A 189 11.28 -25.02 6.33
CA ARG A 189 10.13 -24.83 7.23
C ARG A 189 8.87 -25.50 6.70
N CYS A 190 8.56 -25.31 5.42
CA CYS A 190 7.39 -25.90 4.78
C CYS A 190 7.50 -27.43 4.74
N GLU A 191 8.64 -27.98 4.35
CA GLU A 191 8.90 -29.44 4.33
C GLU A 191 8.83 -30.06 5.73
N ALA A 192 9.27 -29.34 6.76
CA ALA A 192 9.11 -29.73 8.16
C ALA A 192 7.69 -29.53 8.73
N ASN A 193 6.73 -29.07 7.91
CA ASN A 193 5.37 -28.71 8.31
C ASN A 193 5.28 -27.67 9.45
N ARG A 194 6.27 -26.76 9.51
CA ARG A 194 6.39 -25.67 10.48
C ARG A 194 6.52 -24.33 9.75
N PRO A 195 5.46 -23.87 9.06
CA PRO A 195 5.51 -22.66 8.24
C PRO A 195 5.83 -21.43 9.10
N GLY A 196 6.54 -20.47 8.51
CA GLY A 196 6.83 -19.18 9.12
C GLY A 196 5.66 -18.18 8.98
N PRO A 197 5.63 -17.15 9.86
CA PRO A 197 4.63 -16.10 9.82
C PRO A 197 4.91 -15.11 8.68
N VAL A 198 3.83 -14.58 8.08
CA VAL A 198 3.87 -13.63 6.96
C VAL A 198 3.05 -12.41 7.31
N THR A 199 3.59 -11.22 7.07
CA THR A 199 2.90 -9.93 7.20
C THR A 199 2.90 -9.17 5.87
N ALA A 200 1.74 -8.64 5.49
CA ALA A 200 1.57 -7.75 4.34
C ALA A 200 0.96 -6.41 4.78
N ARG A 201 1.21 -5.35 4.02
CA ARG A 201 0.44 -4.11 4.11
C ARG A 201 -0.64 -4.13 3.02
N LYS A 202 -1.89 -3.84 3.41
CA LYS A 202 -2.99 -3.66 2.46
C LYS A 202 -3.73 -2.37 2.76
N ASP A 203 -4.33 -1.81 1.71
CA ASP A 203 -5.17 -0.63 1.83
C ASP A 203 -6.56 -1.03 2.31
N TYR A 204 -7.14 -0.20 3.17
CA TYR A 204 -8.52 -0.33 3.62
C TYR A 204 -9.16 1.04 3.80
N VAL A 205 -10.49 1.07 3.76
CA VAL A 205 -11.27 2.29 3.98
C VAL A 205 -11.47 2.50 5.48
N ASN A 206 -11.12 3.68 6.00
CA ASN A 206 -11.40 4.09 7.38
C ASN A 206 -12.04 5.49 7.44
N TYR A 207 -13.33 5.55 7.74
CA TYR A 207 -14.05 6.82 7.87
C TYR A 207 -13.79 7.56 9.19
N ILE A 208 -13.43 6.86 10.27
CA ILE A 208 -13.15 7.47 11.58
C ILE A 208 -11.86 8.28 11.52
N LEU A 209 -10.78 7.66 11.05
CA LEU A 209 -9.49 8.35 10.90
C LEU A 209 -9.56 9.48 9.87
N ALA A 210 -10.38 9.31 8.83
CA ALA A 210 -10.57 10.32 7.78
C ALA A 210 -11.45 11.50 8.19
N SER A 211 -12.45 11.31 9.08
CA SER A 211 -13.31 12.40 9.54
C SER A 211 -12.50 13.40 10.38
N GLU A 212 -12.63 14.69 10.08
CA GLU A 212 -11.93 15.76 10.80
C GLU A 212 -12.64 16.15 12.11
N ARG A 213 -13.90 15.74 12.31
CA ARG A 213 -14.78 16.26 13.38
C ARG A 213 -15.43 15.19 14.26
N THR A 214 -15.06 13.92 14.10
CA THR A 214 -15.70 12.84 14.84
C THR A 214 -15.29 12.82 16.32
N LEU A 215 -16.28 12.69 17.21
CA LEU A 215 -16.10 12.46 18.65
C LEU A 215 -15.42 11.11 18.96
N MET A 216 -15.31 10.22 17.97
CA MET A 216 -14.65 8.91 18.12
C MET A 216 -13.14 8.97 17.99
N LYS A 217 -12.57 10.14 17.66
CA LYS A 217 -11.13 10.36 17.77
C LYS A 217 -10.76 10.57 19.22
N GLU A 218 -9.74 9.83 19.66
CA GLU A 218 -9.19 10.00 20.99
C GLU A 218 -8.28 11.22 21.01
N TYR A 219 -8.45 12.04 22.04
CA TYR A 219 -7.63 13.22 22.28
C TYR A 219 -6.93 13.08 23.62
N SER A 220 -5.66 13.49 23.69
CA SER A 220 -4.91 13.58 24.93
C SER A 220 -4.04 14.82 24.91
N SER A 221 -4.11 15.62 25.97
CA SER A 221 -3.22 16.78 26.20
C SER A 221 -1.78 16.37 26.49
N ASP A 222 -1.55 15.09 26.78
CA ASP A 222 -0.30 14.60 27.37
C ASP A 222 0.67 14.04 26.32
N ILE A 223 0.26 14.02 25.05
CA ILE A 223 1.08 13.54 23.94
C ILE A 223 2.40 14.30 23.91
N ALA A 224 2.38 15.63 23.95
CA ALA A 224 3.58 16.45 23.92
C ALA A 224 4.51 16.18 25.11
N GLU A 225 3.94 15.95 26.29
CA GLU A 225 4.68 15.62 27.51
C GLU A 225 5.42 14.28 27.37
N TYR A 226 4.71 13.22 26.97
CA TYR A 226 5.32 11.89 26.81
C TYR A 226 6.27 11.80 25.61
N GLN A 227 6.00 12.51 24.51
CA GLN A 227 6.92 12.61 23.37
C GLN A 227 8.23 13.26 23.76
N LYS A 228 8.20 14.38 24.49
CA LYS A 228 9.41 15.07 24.96
C LYS A 228 10.27 14.18 25.86
N SER A 229 9.65 13.30 26.64
CA SER A 229 10.34 12.30 27.47
C SER A 229 10.73 11.02 26.72
N ASN A 230 10.50 10.92 25.40
CA ASN A 230 10.72 9.73 24.58
C ASN A 230 10.02 8.47 25.13
N LEU A 231 8.80 8.66 25.67
CA LEU A 231 8.00 7.61 26.28
C LEU A 231 6.92 7.05 25.33
N LEU A 232 6.66 7.69 24.19
CA LEU A 232 5.75 7.18 23.17
C LEU A 232 6.56 6.49 22.05
N PRO A 233 6.53 5.14 21.95
CA PRO A 233 7.20 4.46 20.86
C PRO A 233 6.56 4.84 19.52
N VAL A 234 7.39 4.96 18.47
CA VAL A 234 6.93 5.25 17.12
C VAL A 234 6.31 4.00 16.50
N LEU A 235 5.11 4.13 15.92
CA LEU A 235 4.46 3.03 15.22
C LEU A 235 5.26 2.68 13.95
N VAL A 236 5.83 1.48 13.96
CA VAL A 236 6.60 0.92 12.83
C VAL A 236 5.65 0.63 11.67
N ASN A 237 6.02 1.06 10.46
CA ASN A 237 5.19 0.97 9.26
C ASN A 237 5.83 0.22 8.08
N ASN A 238 7.08 -0.24 8.22
CA ASN A 238 7.81 -0.98 7.20
C ASN A 238 7.63 -2.50 7.36
N VAL A 239 7.69 -3.19 6.22
CA VAL A 239 7.81 -4.65 6.14
C VAL A 239 9.24 -4.95 5.68
N GLU A 240 9.95 -5.74 6.46
CA GLU A 240 11.35 -6.13 6.27
C GLU A 240 11.44 -7.53 5.67
N ASN A 241 12.54 -7.82 4.94
CA ASN A 241 12.84 -9.17 4.43
C ASN A 241 11.62 -9.86 3.80
N LEU A 242 10.96 -9.16 2.87
CA LEU A 242 9.73 -9.49 2.15
C LEU A 242 8.42 -9.44 2.95
N TYR A 243 8.37 -9.98 4.17
CA TYR A 243 7.10 -10.09 4.93
C TYR A 243 7.21 -10.11 6.46
N TYR A 244 8.30 -9.60 7.05
CA TYR A 244 8.41 -9.45 8.51
C TYR A 244 8.07 -8.03 8.96
N ALA A 245 7.47 -7.88 10.14
CA ALA A 245 7.19 -6.57 10.72
C ALA A 245 7.38 -6.58 12.23
N ASN A 246 8.13 -5.60 12.74
CA ASN A 246 8.39 -5.45 14.17
C ASN A 246 7.17 -4.81 14.87
N LYS A 247 6.60 -5.53 15.85
CA LYS A 247 5.35 -5.17 16.54
C LYS A 247 5.44 -5.21 18.07
N VAL A 248 6.62 -5.52 18.61
CA VAL A 248 6.93 -5.34 20.03
C VAL A 248 7.75 -4.07 20.24
N TYR A 249 7.37 -3.26 21.23
CA TYR A 249 8.00 -2.00 21.58
C TYR A 249 8.43 -2.06 23.05
N PHE A 250 9.64 -1.60 23.35
CA PHE A 250 10.16 -1.52 24.72
C PHE A 250 10.34 -0.06 25.12
N VAL A 251 9.75 0.34 26.25
CA VAL A 251 9.78 1.72 26.77
C VAL A 251 10.39 1.70 28.16
N GLY A 252 11.54 2.36 28.33
CA GLY A 252 12.26 2.40 29.61
C GLY A 252 12.87 1.05 30.05
N LEU A 253 12.85 0.05 29.16
CA LEU A 253 13.41 -1.29 29.38
C LEU A 253 14.32 -1.67 28.21
N LYS A 254 15.48 -2.28 28.51
CA LYS A 254 16.28 -2.98 27.51
C LYS A 254 15.97 -4.47 27.60
N SER A 255 15.40 -5.03 26.54
CA SER A 255 15.13 -6.48 26.49
C SER A 255 16.40 -7.28 26.25
N ASN A 256 16.56 -8.39 26.97
CA ASN A 256 17.68 -9.32 26.79
C ASN A 256 17.49 -10.22 25.56
N ASN A 257 16.26 -10.35 25.04
CA ASN A 257 15.96 -11.17 23.87
C ASN A 257 14.86 -10.54 22.99
N PRO A 258 15.12 -9.38 22.36
CA PRO A 258 14.13 -8.69 21.54
C PRO A 258 13.68 -9.53 20.32
N VAL A 259 14.57 -10.37 19.78
CA VAL A 259 14.26 -11.24 18.62
C VAL A 259 13.19 -12.28 18.97
N LEU A 260 13.30 -12.94 20.12
CA LEU A 260 12.28 -13.90 20.56
C LEU A 260 10.91 -13.24 20.73
N TRP A 261 10.86 -12.01 21.28
CA TRP A 261 9.61 -11.26 21.39
C TRP A 261 8.97 -10.98 20.03
N GLN A 262 9.75 -10.48 19.06
CA GLN A 262 9.25 -10.21 17.71
C GLN A 262 8.80 -11.48 17.00
N ASN A 263 9.55 -12.58 17.13
CA ASN A 263 9.16 -13.86 16.55
C ASN A 263 7.87 -14.39 17.19
N THR A 264 7.75 -14.32 18.51
CA THR A 264 6.57 -14.84 19.23
C THR A 264 5.32 -14.07 18.82
N ILE A 265 5.36 -12.74 18.81
CA ILE A 265 4.22 -11.94 18.36
C ILE A 265 3.92 -12.17 16.87
N ALA A 266 4.92 -12.43 16.03
CA ALA A 266 4.71 -12.69 14.60
C ALA A 266 3.93 -14.01 14.39
N TYR A 267 4.25 -15.07 15.13
CA TYR A 267 3.51 -16.34 15.09
C TYR A 267 2.08 -16.18 15.62
N VAL A 268 1.91 -15.45 16.73
CA VAL A 268 0.55 -15.09 17.22
C VAL A 268 -0.23 -14.31 16.17
N ASN A 269 0.43 -13.36 15.52
CA ASN A 269 -0.19 -12.54 14.49
C ASN A 269 -0.57 -13.32 13.25
N ALA A 270 0.26 -14.25 12.80
CA ALA A 270 -0.06 -15.11 11.67
C ALA A 270 -1.39 -15.87 11.89
N ASN A 271 -1.61 -16.37 13.11
CA ASN A 271 -2.90 -16.97 13.50
C ASN A 271 -4.02 -15.95 13.60
N LEU A 272 -3.75 -14.84 14.29
CA LEU A 272 -4.74 -13.81 14.53
C LEU A 272 -5.27 -13.20 13.23
N GLY A 273 -4.38 -12.95 12.27
CA GLY A 273 -4.73 -12.45 10.94
C GLY A 273 -5.45 -13.50 10.11
N TYR A 274 -5.00 -14.75 10.14
CA TYR A 274 -5.64 -15.83 9.40
C TYR A 274 -7.07 -16.13 9.89
N GLN A 275 -7.30 -16.13 11.20
CA GLN A 275 -8.60 -16.51 11.79
C GLN A 275 -9.54 -15.34 12.06
N LEU A 276 -9.02 -14.21 12.54
CA LEU A 276 -9.82 -13.07 13.02
C LEU A 276 -9.50 -11.77 12.28
N GLN A 277 -8.60 -11.81 11.29
CA GLN A 277 -8.09 -10.62 10.58
C GLN A 277 -7.52 -9.54 11.52
N GLY A 278 -7.07 -9.91 12.72
CA GLY A 278 -6.51 -8.99 13.71
C GLY A 278 -5.00 -8.80 13.57
N ASP A 279 -4.50 -7.76 14.25
CA ASP A 279 -3.09 -7.41 14.28
C ASP A 279 -2.64 -6.95 15.67
N LEU A 280 -1.92 -7.80 16.39
CA LEU A 280 -1.45 -7.55 17.75
C LEU A 280 -0.13 -6.77 17.75
N HIS A 281 -0.12 -5.69 18.50
CA HIS A 281 1.05 -4.93 18.93
C HIS A 281 1.21 -5.06 20.44
N LEU A 282 2.45 -5.15 20.90
CA LEU A 282 2.77 -5.26 22.33
C LEU A 282 3.74 -4.16 22.74
N VAL A 283 3.39 -3.42 23.79
CA VAL A 283 4.25 -2.38 24.37
C VAL A 283 4.63 -2.78 25.79
N VAL A 284 5.90 -3.07 26.01
CA VAL A 284 6.45 -3.45 27.32
C VAL A 284 7.09 -2.22 27.95
N VAL A 285 6.60 -1.83 29.13
CA VAL A 285 6.91 -0.55 29.78
C VAL A 285 7.53 -0.78 31.15
N LYS A 286 8.73 -0.23 31.38
CA LYS A 286 9.32 -0.06 32.71
C LYS A 286 9.64 1.41 32.93
N ASN A 287 8.71 2.14 33.54
CA ASN A 287 8.87 3.56 33.81
C ASN A 287 7.93 4.04 34.92
N ASP A 288 8.47 4.67 35.96
CA ASP A 288 7.70 5.06 37.16
C ASP A 288 6.63 6.14 36.86
N LYS A 289 6.94 7.07 35.95
CA LYS A 289 5.99 8.11 35.51
C LYS A 289 4.79 7.52 34.79
N ILE A 290 4.99 6.43 34.04
CA ILE A 290 3.88 5.72 33.40
C ILE A 290 3.15 4.85 34.41
N ALA A 291 3.89 4.15 35.28
CA ALA A 291 3.32 3.23 36.27
C ALA A 291 2.41 3.94 37.29
N SER A 292 2.63 5.22 37.58
CA SER A 292 1.77 6.01 38.45
C SER A 292 0.38 6.29 37.87
N ASN A 293 0.22 6.31 36.54
CA ASN A 293 -1.07 6.43 35.88
C ASN A 293 -1.09 5.74 34.50
N PRO A 294 -1.25 4.41 34.46
CA PRO A 294 -1.24 3.65 33.21
C PRO A 294 -2.38 4.01 32.25
N ASP A 295 -3.54 4.43 32.76
CA ASP A 295 -4.69 4.83 31.96
C ASP A 295 -4.41 6.10 31.15
N ARG A 296 -3.81 7.11 31.79
CA ARG A 296 -3.37 8.36 31.14
C ARG A 296 -2.39 8.09 30.01
N TYR A 297 -1.40 7.22 30.25
CA TYR A 297 -0.45 6.82 29.22
C TYR A 297 -1.09 6.02 28.08
N SER A 298 -1.97 5.06 28.39
CA SER A 298 -2.68 4.26 27.39
C SER A 298 -3.52 5.14 26.46
N LEU A 299 -4.21 6.15 27.02
CA LEU A 299 -4.98 7.12 26.25
C LEU A 299 -4.07 7.97 25.35
N ALA A 300 -2.96 8.48 25.90
CA ALA A 300 -2.00 9.27 25.13
C ALA A 300 -1.37 8.47 23.98
N LEU A 301 -1.02 7.20 24.20
CA LEU A 301 -0.47 6.33 23.17
C LEU A 301 -1.49 6.03 22.07
N LYS A 302 -2.73 5.72 22.43
CA LYS A 302 -3.82 5.50 21.47
C LYS A 302 -4.04 6.74 20.59
N ALA A 303 -4.17 7.91 21.21
CA ALA A 303 -4.34 9.18 20.51
C ALA A 303 -3.14 9.50 19.60
N TYR A 304 -1.91 9.26 20.09
CA TYR A 304 -0.69 9.46 19.31
C TYR A 304 -0.64 8.54 18.07
N TRP A 305 -0.85 7.23 18.24
CA TRP A 305 -0.80 6.28 17.13
C TRP A 305 -1.95 6.44 16.13
N GLN A 306 -3.10 6.99 16.55
CA GLN A 306 -4.20 7.35 15.66
C GLN A 306 -4.02 8.73 14.99
N ASN A 307 -2.97 9.48 15.34
CA ASN A 307 -2.74 10.81 14.78
C ASN A 307 -2.31 10.75 13.31
N LYS A 308 -3.24 11.10 12.42
CA LYS A 308 -3.03 11.16 10.96
C LYS A 308 -2.00 12.21 10.54
N GLU A 309 -1.80 13.28 11.32
CA GLU A 309 -0.80 14.30 11.01
C GLU A 309 0.62 13.76 11.19
N VAL A 310 0.81 12.83 12.13
CA VAL A 310 2.10 12.17 12.39
C VAL A 310 2.31 10.97 11.47
N PHE A 311 1.31 10.08 11.38
CA PHE A 311 1.47 8.77 10.74
C PHE A 311 0.84 8.67 9.34
N GLY A 312 0.10 9.70 8.90
CA GLY A 312 -0.56 9.71 7.59
C GLY A 312 -1.50 8.52 7.41
N LYS A 313 -1.33 7.81 6.29
CA LYS A 313 -2.07 6.57 5.99
C LYS A 313 -1.68 5.39 6.89
N ASN A 314 -0.58 5.49 7.62
CA ASN A 314 -0.06 4.44 8.50
C ASN A 314 -0.49 4.61 9.97
N ALA A 315 -1.40 5.54 10.27
CA ALA A 315 -2.03 5.62 11.59
C ALA A 315 -2.65 4.28 11.97
N LEU A 316 -2.75 4.02 13.28
CA LEU A 316 -3.17 2.75 13.85
C LEU A 316 -4.39 2.16 13.15
N SER A 317 -4.24 0.97 12.56
CA SER A 317 -5.28 0.37 11.74
C SER A 317 -6.46 -0.14 12.55
N LYS A 318 -7.62 -0.27 11.92
CA LYS A 318 -8.84 -0.71 12.60
C LYS A 318 -8.73 -2.10 13.21
N ASN A 319 -7.96 -2.99 12.57
CA ASN A 319 -7.74 -4.35 13.05
C ASN A 319 -6.64 -4.48 14.10
N ALA A 320 -5.99 -3.37 14.45
CA ALA A 320 -4.94 -3.38 15.45
C ALA A 320 -5.50 -3.62 16.86
N ILE A 321 -4.82 -4.48 17.60
CA ILE A 321 -4.99 -4.75 19.02
C ILE A 321 -3.69 -4.32 19.67
N VAL A 322 -3.72 -3.37 20.59
CA VAL A 322 -2.53 -2.92 21.30
C VAL A 322 -2.65 -3.35 22.75
N VAL A 323 -1.69 -4.14 23.21
CA VAL A 323 -1.57 -4.56 24.61
C VAL A 323 -0.36 -3.86 25.22
N LEU A 324 -0.57 -3.23 26.36
CA LEU A 324 0.45 -2.55 27.14
C LEU A 324 0.69 -3.37 28.40
N VAL A 325 1.95 -3.67 28.68
CA VAL A 325 2.39 -4.44 29.84
C VAL A 325 3.39 -3.61 30.61
N GLY A 326 2.98 -3.14 31.80
CA GLY A 326 3.88 -2.53 32.77
C GLY A 326 4.61 -3.57 33.60
N THR A 327 5.88 -3.35 33.89
CA THR A 327 6.71 -4.34 34.60
C THR A 327 7.71 -3.71 35.56
N ASP A 328 8.02 -4.45 36.63
CA ASP A 328 9.16 -4.21 37.52
C ASP A 328 10.51 -4.68 36.92
N GLY A 329 10.47 -5.35 35.77
CA GLY A 329 11.60 -5.97 35.06
C GLY A 329 11.58 -7.50 35.07
N THR A 330 10.73 -8.11 35.91
CA THR A 330 10.62 -9.57 36.05
C THR A 330 9.17 -10.05 35.94
N THR A 331 8.21 -9.29 36.47
CA THR A 331 6.79 -9.64 36.46
C THR A 331 5.94 -8.50 35.92
N VAL A 332 4.73 -8.82 35.49
CA VAL A 332 3.76 -7.83 35.04
C VAL A 332 3.11 -7.15 36.24
N SER A 333 3.34 -5.85 36.40
CA SER A 333 2.79 -5.04 37.49
C SER A 333 1.39 -4.50 37.17
N TRP A 334 1.13 -4.20 35.88
CA TRP A 334 -0.17 -3.76 35.37
C TRP A 334 -0.26 -4.03 33.86
N SER A 335 -1.49 -4.06 33.33
CA SER A 335 -1.71 -4.13 31.88
C SER A 335 -2.83 -3.20 31.44
N ARG A 336 -2.77 -2.76 30.18
CA ARG A 336 -3.85 -2.03 29.49
C ARG A 336 -3.98 -2.56 28.09
N ALA A 337 -5.14 -2.37 27.47
CA ALA A 337 -5.32 -2.68 26.07
C ALA A 337 -6.24 -1.68 25.41
N PHE A 338 -6.07 -1.50 24.12
CA PHE A 338 -7.02 -0.81 23.27
C PHE A 338 -6.99 -1.37 21.86
N THR A 339 -8.05 -1.11 21.11
CA THR A 339 -8.17 -1.51 19.71
C THR A 339 -8.24 -0.31 18.80
N GLY A 340 -7.93 -0.51 17.52
CA GLY A 340 -8.22 0.46 16.46
C GLY A 340 -9.73 0.64 16.22
N MET A 341 -10.55 -0.35 16.61
CA MET A 341 -12.02 -0.24 16.63
C MET A 341 -12.50 0.56 17.84
N PRO A 342 -13.48 1.48 17.68
CA PRO A 342 -14.05 2.21 18.80
C PRO A 342 -15.09 1.41 19.61
N LEU A 343 -15.63 0.31 19.05
CA LEU A 343 -16.73 -0.46 19.64
C LEU A 343 -16.50 -1.97 19.49
N GLY A 344 -17.21 -2.77 20.29
CA GLY A 344 -17.37 -4.23 20.16
C GLY A 344 -16.29 -5.08 20.83
N ASN A 345 -15.32 -4.44 21.51
CA ASN A 345 -14.19 -5.10 22.17
C ASN A 345 -14.06 -4.67 23.65
N GLU A 346 -15.15 -4.18 24.26
CA GLU A 346 -15.15 -3.61 25.61
C GLU A 346 -14.79 -4.66 26.67
N LYS A 347 -15.41 -5.85 26.59
CA LYS A 347 -15.13 -6.95 27.52
C LYS A 347 -13.70 -7.44 27.39
N PHE A 348 -13.17 -7.53 26.16
CA PHE A 348 -11.76 -7.82 25.87
C PHE A 348 -10.83 -6.85 26.62
N ILE A 349 -11.06 -5.54 26.47
CA ILE A 349 -10.24 -4.48 27.10
C ILE A 349 -10.27 -4.61 28.63
N VAL A 350 -11.46 -4.83 29.22
CA VAL A 350 -11.62 -4.97 30.67
C VAL A 350 -10.88 -6.20 31.20
N VAL A 351 -11.03 -7.37 30.57
CA VAL A 351 -10.35 -8.59 31.03
C VAL A 351 -8.84 -8.48 30.85
N MET A 352 -8.36 -7.86 29.77
CA MET A 352 -6.93 -7.67 29.55
C MET A 352 -6.27 -6.73 30.57
N ARG A 353 -7.03 -5.77 31.12
CA ARG A 353 -6.55 -4.83 32.14
C ARG A 353 -6.14 -5.53 33.44
N ASP A 354 -6.90 -6.55 33.82
CA ASP A 354 -6.79 -7.18 35.14
C ASP A 354 -6.17 -8.59 35.06
N GLY A 355 -6.22 -9.24 33.89
CA GLY A 355 -5.87 -10.65 33.70
C GLY A 355 -4.38 -10.97 33.54
N LEU A 356 -3.49 -9.98 33.38
CA LEU A 356 -2.06 -10.24 33.16
C LEU A 356 -1.18 -9.96 34.39
N LYS A 357 -1.72 -9.32 35.43
CA LYS A 357 -0.96 -8.90 36.61
C LYS A 357 -0.39 -10.10 37.36
N GLY A 358 0.88 -10.01 37.76
CA GLY A 358 1.61 -11.04 38.53
C GLY A 358 2.24 -12.14 37.67
N LEU A 359 2.00 -12.16 36.35
CA LEU A 359 2.62 -13.12 35.45
C LEU A 359 4.10 -12.79 35.22
N SER A 360 4.91 -13.81 34.93
CA SER A 360 6.32 -13.63 34.55
C SER A 360 6.44 -12.88 33.21
N LEU A 361 7.38 -11.93 33.13
CA LEU A 361 7.66 -11.15 31.92
C LEU A 361 8.53 -11.96 30.95
N ASN A 362 7.92 -12.91 30.26
CA ASN A 362 8.54 -13.69 29.18
C ASN A 362 7.52 -13.84 28.02
N PRO A 363 7.95 -13.71 26.75
CA PRO A 363 7.07 -13.89 25.59
C PRO A 363 6.30 -15.22 25.64
N GLU A 364 6.94 -16.33 26.01
CA GLU A 364 6.29 -17.64 26.04
C GLU A 364 5.23 -17.76 27.14
N THR A 365 5.42 -17.08 28.28
CA THR A 365 4.42 -17.06 29.36
C THR A 365 3.21 -16.21 28.98
N LEU A 366 3.43 -15.05 28.36
CA LEU A 366 2.35 -14.09 28.08
C LEU A 366 1.60 -14.38 26.79
N LEU A 367 2.36 -14.71 25.74
CA LEU A 367 1.83 -15.00 24.41
C LEU A 367 1.64 -16.50 24.22
N GLY A 368 2.50 -17.35 24.75
CA GLY A 368 2.53 -18.79 24.46
C GLY A 368 3.76 -19.18 23.63
N PRO A 369 4.02 -20.49 23.45
CA PRO A 369 5.18 -20.97 22.71
C PRO A 369 5.08 -20.65 21.21
N LEU A 370 6.23 -20.64 20.52
CA LEU A 370 6.29 -20.63 19.06
C LEU A 370 5.73 -21.94 18.51
N PHE A 371 4.52 -21.90 17.97
CA PHE A 371 3.87 -23.08 17.39
C PHE A 371 3.26 -22.75 16.03
N SER A 372 3.57 -23.59 15.03
CA SER A 372 2.87 -23.64 13.76
C SER A 372 2.85 -25.08 13.27
N GLN A 373 1.73 -25.48 12.68
CA GLN A 373 1.61 -26.79 12.05
C GLN A 373 0.87 -26.64 10.74
N ARG A 374 1.38 -27.31 9.71
CA ARG A 374 0.73 -27.38 8.39
C ARG A 374 0.25 -28.81 8.14
N ASN A 375 -0.96 -28.95 7.62
CA ASN A 375 -1.49 -30.21 7.09
C ASN A 375 -1.88 -30.00 5.63
N GLY A 376 -1.06 -30.49 4.70
CA GLY A 376 -1.21 -30.22 3.26
C GLY A 376 -1.11 -28.72 2.95
N ASN A 377 -2.14 -28.17 2.29
CA ASN A 377 -2.21 -26.74 1.94
C ASN A 377 -2.91 -25.89 3.02
N THR A 378 -3.36 -26.51 4.12
CA THR A 378 -4.05 -25.81 5.20
C THR A 378 -3.11 -25.65 6.39
N VAL A 379 -2.91 -24.42 6.85
CA VAL A 379 -2.15 -24.16 8.07
C VAL A 379 -3.11 -24.23 9.24
N PHE A 380 -2.85 -25.14 10.17
CA PHE A 380 -3.68 -25.37 11.33
C PHE A 380 -2.97 -24.86 12.57
N TYR A 381 -3.64 -23.92 13.26
CA TYR A 381 -3.35 -23.61 14.63
C TYR A 381 -4.63 -23.88 15.41
N PRO A 382 -4.71 -25.03 16.11
CA PRO A 382 -5.83 -25.23 17.00
C PRO A 382 -5.78 -24.09 18.02
N PRO A 383 -6.89 -23.41 18.34
CA PRO A 383 -7.00 -22.69 19.59
C PRO A 383 -6.74 -23.73 20.70
N GLY A 384 -5.51 -23.79 21.25
CA GLY A 384 -5.08 -24.84 22.17
C GLY A 384 -3.91 -25.73 21.71
N GLY A 385 -3.46 -25.63 20.46
CA GLY A 385 -2.24 -26.31 19.99
C GLY A 385 -0.99 -25.63 20.52
N GLY A 386 -0.39 -26.19 21.57
CA GLY A 386 0.71 -25.56 22.28
C GLY A 386 0.22 -24.49 23.25
N GLN A 387 -0.41 -24.91 24.36
CA GLN A 387 -0.70 -24.12 25.57
C GLN A 387 -0.77 -22.60 25.34
N PRO A 388 -1.91 -22.07 24.85
CA PRO A 388 -2.02 -20.65 24.51
C PRO A 388 -1.76 -19.78 25.74
N GLY A 389 -0.93 -18.76 25.57
CA GLY A 389 -0.67 -17.79 26.64
C GLY A 389 -1.93 -16.99 26.99
N PRO A 390 -1.96 -16.34 28.16
CA PRO A 390 -3.13 -15.59 28.63
C PRO A 390 -3.63 -14.53 27.64
N ILE A 391 -2.73 -13.86 26.92
CA ILE A 391 -3.10 -12.90 25.88
C ILE A 391 -3.89 -13.59 24.75
N GLN A 392 -3.43 -14.75 24.27
CA GLN A 392 -4.13 -15.51 23.25
C GLN A 392 -5.49 -16.01 23.76
N ARG A 393 -5.54 -16.54 24.99
CA ARG A 393 -6.80 -17.05 25.57
C ARG A 393 -7.88 -15.96 25.62
N ILE A 394 -7.51 -14.75 25.99
CA ILE A 394 -8.40 -13.59 26.03
C ILE A 394 -8.80 -13.18 24.60
N ILE A 395 -7.85 -12.97 23.68
CA ILE A 395 -8.12 -12.50 22.30
C ILE A 395 -9.03 -13.46 21.52
N TRP A 396 -8.85 -14.78 21.69
CA TRP A 396 -9.66 -15.78 21.01
C TRP A 396 -10.95 -16.14 21.75
N GLY A 397 -11.14 -15.61 22.97
CA GLY A 397 -12.29 -15.96 23.82
C GLY A 397 -12.33 -17.44 24.17
N ILE A 398 -11.16 -18.05 24.44
CA ILE A 398 -11.04 -19.46 24.82
C ILE A 398 -11.74 -19.70 26.16
N ASP A 399 -11.53 -18.80 27.12
CA ASP A 399 -12.11 -18.89 28.46
C ASP A 399 -13.47 -18.20 28.56
N ASP A 400 -13.64 -17.08 27.86
CA ASP A 400 -14.89 -16.31 27.81
C ASP A 400 -15.13 -15.86 26.35
N PRO A 401 -16.13 -16.41 25.65
CA PRO A 401 -16.44 -16.02 24.27
C PRO A 401 -16.71 -14.51 24.10
N ALA A 402 -17.12 -13.81 25.16
CA ALA A 402 -17.36 -12.36 25.12
C ALA A 402 -16.06 -11.55 25.00
N THR A 403 -14.89 -12.11 25.33
CA THR A 403 -13.59 -11.46 25.13
C THR A 403 -13.02 -11.65 23.73
N LYS A 404 -13.64 -12.50 22.89
CA LYS A 404 -13.18 -12.75 21.53
C LYS A 404 -13.12 -11.45 20.73
N PHE A 405 -11.97 -11.18 20.12
CA PHE A 405 -11.77 -10.00 19.28
C PHE A 405 -12.77 -9.96 18.12
N LYS A 406 -13.38 -8.79 17.94
CA LYS A 406 -14.35 -8.53 16.87
C LYS A 406 -13.86 -7.39 15.99
N ARG A 407 -13.73 -7.70 14.69
CA ARG A 407 -13.45 -6.71 13.64
C ARG A 407 -14.77 -6.30 12.98
N ILE A 408 -15.32 -5.14 13.37
CA ILE A 408 -16.58 -4.63 12.77
C ILE A 408 -16.32 -3.98 11.40
N SER A 409 -17.34 -4.04 10.53
CA SER A 409 -17.32 -3.39 9.22
C SER A 409 -17.28 -1.85 9.31
N MET A 410 -16.55 -1.21 8.38
CA MET A 410 -16.55 0.24 8.27
C MET A 410 -17.78 0.79 7.55
N SER A 411 -18.37 0.00 6.65
CA SER A 411 -19.61 0.34 5.93
C SER A 411 -20.86 -0.06 6.71
N GLY A 412 -20.79 -1.12 7.52
CA GLY A 412 -21.94 -1.67 8.25
C GLY A 412 -22.70 -2.76 7.48
N ASP A 413 -22.13 -3.26 6.38
CA ASP A 413 -22.72 -4.33 5.55
C ASP A 413 -22.91 -5.66 6.31
N ASP A 414 -22.36 -5.77 7.52
CA ASP A 414 -22.41 -6.93 8.41
C ASP A 414 -23.54 -6.85 9.45
N SER A 415 -24.47 -5.90 9.32
CA SER A 415 -25.61 -5.70 10.25
C SER A 415 -25.21 -5.37 11.70
N GLN A 416 -23.93 -5.09 11.96
CA GLN A 416 -23.37 -4.77 13.29
C GLN A 416 -23.20 -3.26 13.52
N GLY A 417 -23.72 -2.43 12.60
CA GLY A 417 -23.52 -0.98 12.59
C GLY A 417 -22.18 -0.58 11.94
N GLY A 418 -22.20 0.51 11.18
CA GLY A 418 -21.05 0.99 10.41
C GLY A 418 -20.85 2.49 10.49
N PHE A 419 -19.74 2.95 9.94
CA PHE A 419 -19.29 4.35 10.01
C PHE A 419 -19.43 5.09 8.68
N LEU A 420 -20.22 4.57 7.75
CA LEU A 420 -20.41 5.16 6.43
C LEU A 420 -20.96 6.59 6.49
N TYR A 421 -21.75 6.92 7.52
CA TYR A 421 -22.28 8.27 7.73
C TYR A 421 -21.18 9.34 7.87
N LEU A 422 -20.01 8.98 8.40
CA LEU A 422 -18.86 9.89 8.53
C LEU A 422 -18.28 10.28 7.17
N LYS A 423 -18.55 9.56 6.08
CA LYS A 423 -18.11 9.91 4.72
C LYS A 423 -18.58 11.31 4.31
N ASN A 424 -19.72 11.75 4.83
CA ASN A 424 -20.27 13.09 4.55
C ASN A 424 -19.48 14.21 5.23
N GLU A 425 -18.81 13.93 6.36
CA GLU A 425 -17.99 14.89 7.10
C GLU A 425 -16.62 15.14 6.45
N ILE A 426 -16.17 14.22 5.59
CA ILE A 426 -14.87 14.31 4.94
C ILE A 426 -14.93 15.34 3.82
N GLN A 427 -13.98 16.28 3.83
CA GLN A 427 -13.84 17.31 2.80
C GLN A 427 -12.49 17.16 2.10
N PRO A 428 -12.37 17.40 0.78
CA PRO A 428 -11.08 17.50 0.10
C PRO A 428 -10.21 18.62 0.68
N SER A 429 -8.89 18.52 0.55
CA SER A 429 -8.01 19.61 0.97
C SER A 429 -8.13 20.80 0.02
N ALA A 430 -7.75 22.01 0.48
CA ALA A 430 -7.74 23.20 -0.37
C ALA A 430 -6.96 22.99 -1.68
N GLY A 431 -5.79 22.33 -1.61
CA GLY A 431 -4.99 21.99 -2.80
C GLY A 431 -5.70 21.04 -3.76
N GLN A 432 -6.44 20.03 -3.25
CA GLN A 432 -7.25 19.14 -4.08
C GLN A 432 -8.39 19.89 -4.75
N VAL A 433 -9.05 20.81 -4.03
CA VAL A 433 -10.11 21.65 -4.61
C VAL A 433 -9.55 22.50 -5.75
N TRP A 434 -8.39 23.14 -5.57
CA TRP A 434 -7.74 23.90 -6.63
C TRP A 434 -7.35 23.04 -7.84
N ALA A 435 -6.78 21.86 -7.62
CA ALA A 435 -6.45 20.94 -8.71
C ALA A 435 -7.69 20.52 -9.51
N ILE A 436 -8.81 20.24 -8.84
CA ILE A 436 -10.09 19.93 -9.49
C ILE A 436 -10.55 21.11 -10.36
N LEU A 437 -10.47 22.34 -9.85
CA LEU A 437 -10.86 23.55 -10.60
C LEU A 437 -9.95 23.81 -11.80
N ILE A 438 -8.63 23.57 -11.67
CA ILE A 438 -7.66 23.70 -12.78
C ILE A 438 -7.96 22.67 -13.86
N ILE A 439 -8.20 21.40 -13.51
CA ILE A 439 -8.53 20.35 -14.47
C ILE A 439 -9.86 20.66 -15.14
N ALA A 440 -10.87 21.10 -14.38
CA ALA A 440 -12.15 21.54 -14.94
C ALA A 440 -11.96 22.70 -15.92
N PHE A 441 -11.10 23.68 -15.62
CA PHE A 441 -10.75 24.78 -16.52
C PHE A 441 -10.09 24.28 -17.81
N LEU A 442 -9.07 23.40 -17.72
CA LEU A 442 -8.35 22.88 -18.88
C LEU A 442 -9.25 22.04 -19.81
N ILE A 443 -10.07 21.16 -19.24
CA ILE A 443 -11.04 20.37 -20.01
C ILE A 443 -12.06 21.31 -20.67
N SER A 444 -12.53 22.33 -19.94
CA SER A 444 -13.45 23.33 -20.50
C SER A 444 -12.81 24.10 -21.66
N CYS A 445 -11.54 24.48 -21.57
CA CYS A 445 -10.81 25.07 -22.70
C CYS A 445 -10.80 24.13 -23.92
N GLY A 446 -10.55 22.84 -23.73
CA GLY A 446 -10.61 21.84 -24.79
C GLY A 446 -11.99 21.74 -25.44
N VAL A 447 -13.06 21.75 -24.64
CA VAL A 447 -14.46 21.76 -25.14
C VAL A 447 -14.75 23.04 -25.93
N TRP A 448 -14.31 24.20 -25.45
CA TRP A 448 -14.47 25.48 -26.15
C TRP A 448 -13.70 25.52 -27.48
N VAL A 449 -12.47 25.01 -27.52
CA VAL A 449 -11.68 24.89 -28.75
C VAL A 449 -12.33 23.91 -29.73
N TRP A 450 -12.81 22.76 -29.25
CA TRP A 450 -13.51 21.79 -30.07
C TRP A 450 -14.78 22.38 -30.67
N ALA A 451 -15.59 23.06 -29.85
CA ALA A 451 -16.81 23.74 -30.29
C ALA A 451 -16.49 24.83 -31.33
N ALA A 452 -15.45 25.65 -31.12
CA ALA A 452 -15.01 26.66 -32.08
C ALA A 452 -14.55 26.08 -33.43
N ASN A 453 -14.12 24.81 -33.48
CA ASN A 453 -13.66 24.14 -34.69
C ASN A 453 -14.75 23.31 -35.40
N HIS A 454 -15.85 22.97 -34.73
CA HIS A 454 -16.90 22.09 -35.26
C HIS A 454 -18.27 22.76 -35.40
N TYR A 455 -18.42 24.02 -34.99
CA TYR A 455 -19.63 24.78 -35.18
C TYR A 455 -19.54 25.59 -36.48
N ASP A 456 -20.23 25.10 -37.52
CA ASP A 456 -20.56 25.86 -38.72
C ASP A 456 -22.08 25.92 -38.85
N PRO A 457 -22.71 27.06 -38.53
CA PRO A 457 -24.06 27.33 -38.96
C PRO A 457 -24.05 28.68 -39.67
N SER A 458 -23.74 28.69 -40.96
CA SER A 458 -24.44 29.50 -41.95
C SER A 458 -25.06 30.82 -41.42
N GLU A 459 -24.27 31.80 -40.99
CA GLU A 459 -24.68 33.17 -40.67
C GLU A 459 -23.39 33.98 -40.36
N GLY A 460 -22.95 35.00 -41.08
CA GLY A 460 -23.44 35.69 -42.27
C GLY A 460 -22.33 36.59 -42.80
N VAL A 461 -22.39 36.90 -44.08
CA VAL A 461 -21.48 37.80 -44.80
C VAL A 461 -21.45 39.17 -44.12
N TYR A 462 -20.44 39.44 -43.29
CA TYR A 462 -20.07 40.83 -42.97
C TYR A 462 -19.14 41.33 -44.07
N ASN A 463 -19.76 41.95 -45.08
CA ASN A 463 -19.08 42.78 -46.07
C ASN A 463 -18.32 43.89 -45.34
N TRP A 464 -17.00 43.83 -45.39
CA TRP A 464 -16.14 45.01 -45.28
C TRP A 464 -15.38 45.17 -46.59
N ARG A 465 -16.02 45.86 -47.54
CA ARG A 465 -15.33 46.63 -48.59
C ARG A 465 -15.23 48.07 -48.10
N ARG A 466 -14.03 48.44 -47.64
CA ARG A 466 -13.30 49.72 -47.75
C ARG A 466 -12.46 49.96 -46.51
#